data_AF-A0A4R0FHN3-F1
#
_entry.id   AF-A0A4R0FHN3-F1
#
_cell.length_a   1.000
_cell.length_b   1.000
_cell.length_c   1.000
_cell.angle_alpha   90.00
_cell.angle_beta   90.00
_cell.angle_gamma   90.00
#
_symmetry.space_group_name_H-M   'P 1'
#
loop_
_entity.id
_entity.type
_entity.pdbx_description
1 polymer ?
#
loop_
_entity_poly.entity_id
_entity_poly.type
_entity_poly.pdbx_seq_one_letter_code
_entity_poly.pdbx_strand_id
1 'polypeptide(L)'
;MHLLQPQTEVNKKSLISTLSTVHFDISPDQVQRLEWANLQTETEQVDWLILHFNYWFSHLNVNLIRGEHEPEYFPATQQQPARIQFAHGFFNSALHEISHWSIAGEQRRLLPDLGYWYAPDGRTQEQQALFEQVEIKPQAIEWMFAKAFGRKFRVSLDNLTGEGGDGSTFKDHVYAQVQRYCSGEMTLPRDAKYFIDCICACTRSGKRLQSGEFQREMLD
;
A
#
# COMPACT_ATOMS: atom_id res chain seq x y z
N MET A 1 -55.93 -6.64 8.33
CA MET A 1 -54.70 -5.99 8.83
C MET A 1 -53.53 -6.86 8.40
N HIS A 2 -52.62 -6.54 7.48
CA HIS A 2 -52.32 -5.34 6.71
C HIS A 2 -52.21 -5.73 5.22
N LEU A 3 -52.74 -4.86 4.35
CA LEU A 3 -52.71 -4.98 2.89
C LEU A 3 -51.31 -4.61 2.36
N LEU A 4 -50.83 -5.41 1.40
CA LEU A 4 -49.72 -5.10 0.52
C LEU A 4 -50.01 -3.79 -0.24
N GLN A 5 -49.13 -2.80 -0.14
CA GLN A 5 -49.14 -1.64 -1.01
C GLN A 5 -48.18 -1.86 -2.19
N PRO A 6 -48.59 -1.54 -3.43
CA PRO A 6 -47.74 -1.68 -4.62
C PRO A 6 -46.71 -0.55 -4.69
N GLN A 7 -45.48 -0.88 -5.09
CA GLN A 7 -44.45 0.11 -5.39
C GLN A 7 -44.78 0.85 -6.69
N THR A 8 -44.69 2.18 -6.63
CA THR A 8 -44.96 3.11 -7.72
C THR A 8 -43.86 3.06 -8.78
N GLU A 9 -44.21 2.71 -10.02
CA GLU A 9 -43.39 2.96 -11.20
C GLU A 9 -43.23 4.48 -11.41
N VAL A 10 -41.97 4.96 -11.44
CA VAL A 10 -41.67 6.31 -11.92
C VAL A 10 -40.86 6.22 -13.20
N ASN A 11 -41.58 6.49 -14.28
CA ASN A 11 -41.13 6.72 -15.64
C ASN A 11 -40.10 7.87 -15.70
N LYS A 12 -38.86 7.59 -16.11
CA LYS A 12 -37.88 8.62 -16.50
C LYS A 12 -37.54 8.48 -17.97
N LYS A 13 -38.30 9.21 -18.80
CA LYS A 13 -37.84 9.60 -20.13
C LYS A 13 -36.74 10.65 -20.01
N SER A 14 -35.67 10.37 -20.75
CA SER A 14 -34.57 11.23 -21.19
C SER A 14 -34.88 12.73 -21.28
N LEU A 15 -34.00 13.55 -20.70
CA LEU A 15 -33.52 14.79 -21.32
C LEU A 15 -32.04 14.99 -20.98
N ILE A 16 -31.25 15.00 -22.05
CA ILE A 16 -29.85 15.38 -22.13
C ILE A 16 -29.74 16.89 -21.85
N SER A 17 -28.83 17.28 -20.97
CA SER A 17 -28.29 18.65 -20.95
C SER A 17 -26.89 18.60 -20.34
N THR A 18 -25.92 18.73 -21.24
CA THR A 18 -24.49 18.91 -21.05
C THR A 18 -24.16 20.02 -20.03
N LEU A 19 -23.49 19.64 -18.94
CA LEU A 19 -22.56 20.51 -18.24
C LEU A 19 -21.26 19.73 -18.09
N SER A 20 -20.32 20.02 -18.98
CA SER A 20 -18.95 19.52 -18.93
C SER A 20 -18.28 20.04 -17.68
N THR A 21 -18.25 19.21 -16.64
CA THR A 21 -17.33 19.38 -15.53
C THR A 21 -15.94 19.04 -16.07
N VAL A 22 -15.11 20.06 -16.20
CA VAL A 22 -13.72 19.93 -16.67
C VAL A 22 -12.94 19.23 -15.56
N HIS A 23 -12.96 17.90 -15.55
CA HIS A 23 -11.93 17.11 -14.90
C HIS A 23 -10.66 17.35 -15.70
N PHE A 24 -9.63 17.92 -15.06
CA PHE A 24 -8.28 17.88 -15.60
C PHE A 24 -7.80 16.42 -15.52
N ASP A 25 -8.25 15.61 -16.48
CA ASP A 25 -7.66 14.31 -16.76
C ASP A 25 -6.25 14.57 -17.28
N ILE A 26 -5.28 14.47 -16.36
CA ILE A 26 -3.88 14.45 -16.74
C ILE A 26 -3.67 13.15 -17.51
N SER A 27 -3.39 13.27 -18.81
CA SER A 27 -3.09 12.12 -19.67
C SER A 27 -1.94 11.29 -19.06
N PRO A 28 -1.98 9.94 -19.13
CA PRO A 28 -0.89 9.08 -18.67
C PRO A 28 0.50 9.50 -19.20
N ASP A 29 0.55 10.10 -20.40
CA ASP A 29 1.77 10.63 -21.03
C ASP A 29 2.37 11.88 -20.35
N GLN A 30 1.62 12.58 -19.50
CA GLN A 30 2.08 13.75 -18.75
C GLN A 30 2.65 13.38 -17.38
N VAL A 31 2.07 12.38 -16.70
CA VAL A 31 2.60 11.85 -15.42
C VAL A 31 3.90 11.05 -15.65
N GLN A 32 4.09 10.47 -16.83
CA GLN A 32 5.35 9.80 -17.22
C GLN A 32 6.56 10.75 -17.32
N ARG A 33 6.34 12.08 -17.37
CA ARG A 33 7.41 13.08 -17.57
C ARG A 33 7.77 13.89 -16.34
N LEU A 34 7.02 13.75 -15.24
CA LEU A 34 7.35 14.44 -14.00
C LEU A 34 8.32 13.60 -13.19
N GLU A 35 9.54 14.13 -13.05
CA GLU A 35 10.48 13.60 -12.08
C GLU A 35 9.88 13.70 -10.66
N TRP A 36 10.10 12.68 -9.85
CA TRP A 36 9.64 12.62 -8.45
C TRP A 36 9.95 13.91 -7.67
N ALA A 37 11.10 14.53 -7.95
CA ALA A 37 11.56 15.76 -7.32
C ALA A 37 10.64 16.98 -7.53
N ASN A 38 9.79 16.96 -8.56
CA ASN A 38 8.92 18.08 -8.90
C ASN A 38 7.51 17.97 -8.28
N LEU A 39 7.14 16.82 -7.72
CA LEU A 39 5.80 16.59 -7.16
C LEU A 39 5.66 17.29 -5.80
N GLN A 40 4.64 18.13 -5.65
CA GLN A 40 4.47 18.98 -4.45
C GLN A 40 3.39 18.45 -3.51
N THR A 41 2.35 17.82 -4.07
CA THR A 41 1.20 17.34 -3.32
C THR A 41 1.24 15.82 -3.11
N GLU A 42 0.60 15.34 -2.05
CA GLU A 42 0.48 13.90 -1.82
C GLU A 42 -0.34 13.22 -2.93
N THR A 43 -1.37 13.89 -3.45
CA THR A 43 -2.18 13.36 -4.57
C THR A 43 -1.32 13.09 -5.80
N GLU A 44 -0.49 14.06 -6.22
CA GLU A 44 0.45 13.88 -7.33
C GLU A 44 1.43 12.73 -7.08
N GLN A 45 1.95 12.61 -5.86
CA GLN A 45 2.86 11.53 -5.48
C GLN A 45 2.18 10.16 -5.55
N VAL A 46 0.92 10.08 -5.14
CA VAL A 46 0.11 8.84 -5.20
C VAL A 46 -0.20 8.47 -6.65
N ASP A 47 -0.60 9.44 -7.49
CA ASP A 47 -0.85 9.19 -8.91
C ASP A 47 0.43 8.72 -9.61
N TRP A 48 1.57 9.33 -9.28
CA TRP A 48 2.89 8.89 -9.75
C TRP A 48 3.19 7.45 -9.33
N LEU A 49 2.96 7.11 -8.06
CA LEU A 49 3.18 5.77 -7.52
C LEU A 49 2.32 4.74 -8.23
N ILE A 50 1.03 5.01 -8.42
CA ILE A 50 0.10 4.11 -9.13
C ILE A 50 0.60 3.86 -10.56
N LEU A 51 0.93 4.93 -11.30
CA LEU A 51 1.39 4.80 -12.68
C LEU A 51 2.66 3.94 -12.77
N HIS A 52 3.65 4.24 -11.94
CA HIS A 52 4.95 3.57 -11.99
C HIS A 52 4.87 2.13 -11.49
N PHE A 53 4.12 1.86 -10.42
CA PHE A 53 3.89 0.50 -9.94
C PHE A 53 3.25 -0.36 -11.04
N ASN A 54 2.17 0.12 -11.66
CA ASN A 54 1.44 -0.62 -12.70
C ASN A 54 2.32 -0.88 -13.93
N TYR A 55 3.21 0.06 -14.27
CA TYR A 55 4.19 -0.14 -15.33
C TYR A 55 5.25 -1.18 -14.95
N TRP A 56 5.93 -1.01 -13.81
CA TRP A 56 7.03 -1.88 -13.38
C TRP A 56 6.58 -3.32 -13.14
N PHE A 57 5.36 -3.53 -12.65
CA PHE A 57 4.79 -4.84 -12.35
C PHE A 57 3.75 -5.34 -13.37
N SER A 58 3.64 -4.68 -14.53
CA SER A 58 2.74 -5.10 -15.61
C SER A 58 2.93 -6.58 -16.01
N HIS A 59 4.16 -7.08 -15.94
CA HIS A 59 4.51 -8.48 -16.20
C HIS A 59 3.94 -9.50 -15.20
N LEU A 60 3.41 -9.04 -14.04
CA LEU A 60 2.75 -9.87 -13.03
C LEU A 60 1.22 -9.73 -13.04
N ASN A 61 0.64 -9.03 -14.01
CA ASN A 61 -0.81 -8.86 -14.16
C ASN A 61 -1.49 -8.34 -12.87
N VAL A 62 -0.91 -7.32 -12.26
CA VAL A 62 -1.38 -6.68 -11.02
C VAL A 62 -1.40 -5.17 -11.17
N ASN A 63 -2.42 -4.53 -10.61
CA ASN A 63 -2.57 -3.08 -10.55
C ASN A 63 -2.69 -2.60 -9.11
N LEU A 64 -2.05 -1.49 -8.79
CA LEU A 64 -2.31 -0.66 -7.62
C LEU A 64 -3.48 0.28 -7.92
N ILE A 65 -4.43 0.37 -7.00
CA ILE A 65 -5.66 1.16 -7.18
C ILE A 65 -5.96 1.93 -5.89
N ARG A 66 -6.34 3.20 -6.05
CA ARG A 66 -6.86 4.03 -4.95
C ARG A 66 -8.26 3.56 -4.56
N GLY A 67 -8.43 3.18 -3.30
CA GLY A 67 -9.72 2.91 -2.67
C GLY A 67 -10.19 4.07 -1.78
N GLU A 68 -11.48 4.09 -1.48
CA GLU A 68 -12.11 5.13 -0.63
C GLU A 68 -12.20 4.72 0.85
N HIS A 69 -12.28 3.42 1.11
CA HIS A 69 -12.57 2.85 2.42
C HIS A 69 -11.44 1.90 2.83
N GLU A 70 -11.75 0.62 3.03
CA GLU A 70 -10.80 -0.39 3.49
C GLU A 70 -9.80 -0.79 2.39
N PRO A 71 -8.55 -1.11 2.78
CA PRO A 71 -7.63 -1.78 1.89
C PRO A 71 -8.15 -3.20 1.61
N GLU A 72 -7.92 -3.69 0.40
CA GLU A 72 -8.26 -5.07 0.02
C GLU A 72 -7.38 -5.55 -1.12
N TYR A 73 -6.94 -6.81 -1.05
CA TYR A 73 -6.33 -7.49 -2.18
C TYR A 73 -7.34 -8.37 -2.92
N PHE A 74 -7.55 -8.05 -4.20
CA PHE A 74 -8.35 -8.88 -5.10
C PHE A 74 -7.43 -9.73 -5.98
N PRO A 75 -7.54 -11.06 -5.94
CA PRO A 75 -6.78 -11.93 -6.83
C PRO A 75 -7.20 -11.72 -8.30
N ALA A 76 -6.29 -12.03 -9.21
CA ALA A 76 -6.58 -11.97 -10.64
C ALA A 76 -7.69 -12.95 -11.01
N THR A 77 -8.53 -12.55 -11.97
CA THR A 77 -9.55 -13.40 -12.57
C THR A 77 -9.28 -13.57 -14.06
N GLN A 78 -10.13 -14.33 -14.77
CA GLN A 78 -10.03 -14.44 -16.23
C GLN A 78 -10.26 -13.10 -16.95
N GLN A 79 -10.95 -12.15 -16.33
CA GLN A 79 -11.39 -10.90 -16.95
C GLN A 79 -10.61 -9.69 -16.44
N GLN A 80 -9.99 -9.78 -15.26
CA GLN A 80 -9.35 -8.65 -14.60
C GLN A 80 -8.01 -9.03 -13.97
N PRO A 81 -7.01 -8.14 -14.05
CA PRO A 81 -5.77 -8.30 -13.29
C PRO A 81 -6.05 -8.32 -11.79
N ALA A 82 -5.07 -8.79 -11.01
CA ALA A 82 -5.10 -8.63 -9.56
C ALA A 82 -5.11 -7.14 -9.20
N ARG A 83 -5.73 -6.78 -8.07
CA ARG A 83 -5.84 -5.40 -7.61
C ARG A 83 -5.35 -5.30 -6.17
N ILE A 84 -4.36 -4.45 -5.94
CA ILE A 84 -3.93 -4.01 -4.62
C ILE A 84 -4.67 -2.69 -4.37
N GLN A 85 -5.72 -2.72 -3.55
CA GLN A 85 -6.49 -1.53 -3.20
C GLN A 85 -6.00 -0.99 -1.87
N PHE A 86 -5.61 0.28 -1.83
CA PHE A 86 -5.19 0.95 -0.59
C PHE A 86 -6.19 2.02 -0.16
N ALA A 87 -6.23 2.31 1.14
CA ALA A 87 -7.25 3.14 1.77
C ALA A 87 -6.98 4.64 1.63
N HIS A 88 -8.07 5.42 1.54
CA HIS A 88 -8.13 6.88 1.68
C HIS A 88 -7.19 7.71 0.78
N GLY A 89 -6.60 7.10 -0.25
CA GLY A 89 -5.68 7.81 -1.11
C GLY A 89 -4.36 8.23 -0.45
N PHE A 90 -3.99 7.69 0.72
CA PHE A 90 -2.74 8.05 1.39
C PHE A 90 -1.53 7.29 0.84
N PHE A 91 -0.40 7.99 0.69
CA PHE A 91 0.79 7.39 0.11
C PHE A 91 1.35 6.24 0.97
N ASN A 92 1.35 6.42 2.29
CA ASN A 92 1.84 5.39 3.20
C ASN A 92 0.92 4.16 3.22
N SER A 93 -0.40 4.34 3.08
CA SER A 93 -1.32 3.21 2.91
C SER A 93 -0.98 2.41 1.65
N ALA A 94 -0.69 3.08 0.52
CA ALA A 94 -0.25 2.39 -0.68
C ALA A 94 1.06 1.62 -0.48
N LEU A 95 2.05 2.19 0.22
CA LEU A 95 3.31 1.49 0.52
C LEU A 95 3.09 0.27 1.41
N HIS A 96 2.20 0.38 2.39
CA HIS A 96 1.84 -0.71 3.29
C HIS A 96 1.25 -1.90 2.52
N GLU A 97 0.26 -1.66 1.66
CA GLU A 97 -0.36 -2.72 0.85
C GLU A 97 0.63 -3.38 -0.13
N ILE A 98 1.49 -2.57 -0.76
CA ILE A 98 2.55 -3.10 -1.63
C ILE A 98 3.52 -3.97 -0.81
N SER A 99 3.82 -3.59 0.43
CA SER A 99 4.72 -4.36 1.30
C SER A 99 4.15 -5.76 1.57
N HIS A 100 2.86 -5.87 1.93
CA HIS A 100 2.17 -7.15 2.11
C HIS A 100 2.19 -7.99 0.84
N TRP A 101 1.81 -7.40 -0.28
CA TRP A 101 1.78 -8.09 -1.57
C TRP A 101 3.18 -8.59 -2.00
N SER A 102 4.23 -7.80 -1.74
CA SER A 102 5.61 -8.15 -2.12
C SER A 102 6.18 -9.34 -1.32
N ILE A 103 5.63 -9.61 -0.13
CA ILE A 103 5.99 -10.74 0.73
C ILE A 103 5.15 -11.98 0.39
N ALA A 104 3.91 -11.78 -0.06
CA ALA A 104 3.01 -12.86 -0.38
C ALA A 104 3.51 -13.66 -1.59
N GLY A 105 3.76 -14.96 -1.38
CA GLY A 105 4.12 -15.89 -2.45
C GLY A 105 2.95 -16.16 -3.41
N GLU A 106 3.24 -16.86 -4.51
CA GLU A 106 2.30 -17.11 -5.60
C GLU A 106 0.96 -17.70 -5.14
N GLN A 107 0.98 -18.67 -4.22
CA GLN A 107 -0.24 -19.29 -3.70
C GLN A 107 -1.12 -18.32 -2.91
N ARG A 108 -0.50 -17.42 -2.14
CA ARG A 108 -1.23 -16.42 -1.35
C ARG A 108 -1.88 -15.37 -2.24
N ARG A 109 -1.23 -15.03 -3.36
CA ARG A 109 -1.78 -14.10 -4.38
C ARG A 109 -3.01 -14.66 -5.13
N LEU A 110 -3.38 -15.92 -4.90
CA LEU A 110 -4.63 -16.50 -5.41
C LEU A 110 -5.81 -16.29 -4.44
N LEU A 111 -5.56 -15.79 -3.23
CA LEU A 111 -6.56 -15.62 -2.18
C LEU A 111 -6.90 -14.14 -1.99
N PRO A 112 -8.17 -13.81 -1.69
CA PRO A 112 -8.52 -12.49 -1.15
C PRO A 112 -7.66 -12.14 0.06
N ASP A 113 -7.25 -10.87 0.16
CA ASP A 113 -6.36 -10.35 1.22
C ASP A 113 -5.09 -11.16 1.44
N LEU A 114 -4.62 -11.81 0.37
CA LEU A 114 -3.44 -12.68 0.40
C LEU A 114 -3.60 -13.83 1.42
N GLY A 115 -4.83 -14.15 1.83
CA GLY A 115 -5.13 -15.10 2.90
C GLY A 115 -4.75 -14.63 4.31
N TYR A 116 -4.52 -13.33 4.51
CA TYR A 116 -4.49 -12.75 5.86
C TYR A 116 -5.91 -12.64 6.41
N TRP A 117 -6.04 -12.77 7.72
CA TRP A 117 -7.30 -12.54 8.43
C TRP A 117 -7.40 -11.09 8.93
N TYR A 118 -8.61 -10.54 8.95
CA TYR A 118 -8.86 -9.28 9.61
C TYR A 118 -9.02 -9.50 11.12
N ALA A 119 -8.30 -8.72 11.93
CA ALA A 119 -8.50 -8.65 13.37
C ALA A 119 -9.04 -7.25 13.70
N PRO A 120 -10.26 -7.11 14.27
CA PRO A 120 -10.79 -5.81 14.61
C PRO A 120 -9.97 -5.15 15.71
N ASP A 121 -10.10 -3.82 15.82
CA ASP A 121 -9.56 -3.02 16.91
C ASP A 121 -10.04 -3.50 18.29
N GLY A 122 -9.32 -3.12 19.35
CA GLY A 122 -9.59 -3.57 20.71
C GLY A 122 -8.88 -4.88 21.08
N ARG A 123 -7.71 -5.11 20.49
CA ARG A 123 -6.93 -6.34 20.72
C ARG A 123 -6.36 -6.39 22.14
N THR A 124 -6.39 -7.59 22.72
CA THR A 124 -5.65 -7.87 23.97
C THR A 124 -4.15 -7.82 23.72
N GLN A 125 -3.35 -7.77 24.78
CA GLN A 125 -1.88 -7.76 24.67
C GLN A 125 -1.35 -8.99 23.91
N GLU A 126 -1.94 -10.18 24.12
CA GLU A 126 -1.55 -11.40 23.43
C GLU A 126 -1.91 -11.35 21.93
N GLN A 127 -3.07 -10.80 21.60
CA GLN A 127 -3.50 -10.61 20.22
C GLN A 127 -2.63 -9.56 19.51
N GLN A 128 -2.26 -8.49 20.20
CA GLN A 128 -1.32 -7.48 19.71
C GLN A 128 0.05 -8.11 19.44
N ALA A 129 0.57 -8.92 20.36
CA ALA A 129 1.86 -9.58 20.17
C ALA A 129 1.88 -10.52 18.93
N LEU A 130 0.77 -11.21 18.65
CA LEU A 130 0.63 -12.03 17.44
C LEU A 130 0.57 -11.18 16.17
N PHE A 131 -0.13 -10.04 16.22
CA PHE A 131 -0.14 -9.07 15.12
C PHE A 131 1.26 -8.52 14.84
N GLU A 132 1.95 -8.02 15.86
CA GLU A 132 3.29 -7.47 15.71
C GLU A 132 4.24 -8.50 15.08
N GLN A 133 4.16 -9.77 15.47
CA GLN A 133 4.97 -10.84 14.87
C GLN A 133 4.77 -10.98 13.36
N VAL A 134 3.54 -10.87 12.86
CA VAL A 134 3.26 -10.98 11.42
C VAL A 134 3.58 -9.69 10.67
N GLU A 135 3.56 -8.56 11.36
CA GLU A 135 3.82 -7.22 10.81
C GLU A 135 5.29 -6.80 10.75
N ILE A 136 6.20 -7.50 11.44
CA ILE A 136 7.64 -7.18 11.42
C ILE A 136 8.18 -7.07 9.98
N LYS A 137 7.83 -8.03 9.11
CA LYS A 137 8.34 -8.05 7.73
C LYS A 137 7.65 -7.02 6.82
N PRO A 138 6.31 -6.92 6.79
CA PRO A 138 5.60 -5.85 6.08
C PRO A 138 6.15 -4.47 6.45
N GLN A 139 6.17 -4.12 7.73
CA GLN A 139 6.58 -2.79 8.17
C GLN A 139 8.08 -2.51 7.99
N ALA A 140 8.94 -3.53 8.06
CA ALA A 140 10.35 -3.36 7.68
C ALA A 140 10.51 -3.02 6.18
N ILE A 141 9.75 -3.69 5.31
CA ILE A 141 9.77 -3.44 3.87
C ILE A 141 9.12 -2.10 3.52
N GLU A 142 8.02 -1.75 4.17
CA GLU A 142 7.37 -0.44 4.07
C GLU A 142 8.36 0.68 4.43
N TRP A 143 9.13 0.51 5.51
CA TRP A 143 10.15 1.48 5.89
C TRP A 143 11.23 1.64 4.81
N MET A 144 11.69 0.53 4.21
CA MET A 144 12.66 0.58 3.11
C MET A 144 12.08 1.29 1.88
N PHE A 145 10.81 1.07 1.53
CA PHE A 145 10.12 1.79 0.46
C PHE A 145 10.03 3.29 0.76
N ALA A 146 9.57 3.66 1.96
CA ALA A 146 9.48 5.05 2.39
C ALA A 146 10.85 5.74 2.31
N LYS A 147 11.91 5.05 2.75
CA LYS A 147 13.29 5.56 2.68
C LYS A 147 13.78 5.74 1.24
N ALA A 148 13.41 4.84 0.33
CA ALA A 148 13.71 4.97 -1.10
C ALA A 148 13.03 6.19 -1.73
N PHE A 149 11.83 6.56 -1.27
CA PHE A 149 11.15 7.80 -1.65
C PHE A 149 11.63 9.05 -0.88
N GLY A 150 12.50 8.90 0.12
CA GLY A 150 12.90 10.00 1.00
C GLY A 150 11.80 10.46 1.96
N ARG A 151 10.82 9.60 2.23
CA ARG A 151 9.67 9.88 3.11
C ARG A 151 9.92 9.42 4.54
N LYS A 152 9.16 10.00 5.47
CA LYS A 152 9.09 9.52 6.85
C LYS A 152 8.26 8.25 6.92
N PHE A 153 8.67 7.34 7.79
CA PHE A 153 7.95 6.12 8.12
C PHE A 153 7.67 6.12 9.62
N ARG A 154 6.53 5.55 10.02
CA ARG A 154 6.18 5.31 11.41
C ARG A 154 5.60 3.92 11.50
N VAL A 155 6.02 3.18 12.52
CA VAL A 155 5.44 1.89 12.84
C VAL A 155 3.97 2.08 13.20
N SER A 156 3.09 1.28 12.61
CA SER A 156 1.67 1.25 12.94
C SER A 156 1.39 0.10 13.88
N LEU A 157 0.89 0.41 15.08
CA LEU A 157 0.39 -0.61 16.00
C LEU A 157 -1.02 -1.08 15.64
N ASP A 158 -1.75 -0.30 14.83
CA ASP A 158 -3.10 -0.58 14.34
C ASP A 158 -4.13 -0.93 15.43
N ASN A 159 -3.97 -0.40 16.64
CA ASN A 159 -4.80 -0.74 17.80
C ASN A 159 -5.17 0.57 18.53
N LEU A 160 -6.25 1.22 18.11
CA LEU A 160 -6.66 2.53 18.62
C LEU A 160 -7.35 2.43 19.99
N THR A 161 -8.04 1.33 20.26
CA THR A 161 -8.85 1.15 21.49
C THR A 161 -8.41 -0.01 22.37
N GLY A 162 -7.36 -0.75 21.97
CA GLY A 162 -6.84 -1.90 22.69
C GLY A 162 -5.57 -1.65 23.51
N GLU A 163 -5.02 -2.74 24.06
CA GLU A 163 -3.83 -2.74 24.91
C GLU A 163 -2.55 -2.90 24.06
N GLY A 164 -2.19 -1.86 23.31
CA GLY A 164 -1.08 -1.87 22.35
C GLY A 164 0.31 -1.49 22.90
N GLY A 165 0.37 -0.87 24.09
CA GLY A 165 1.61 -0.31 24.62
C GLY A 165 2.23 0.78 23.73
N ASP A 166 3.51 1.08 23.91
CA ASP A 166 4.25 2.09 23.13
C ASP A 166 4.91 1.52 21.85
N GLY A 167 4.77 0.22 21.62
CA GLY A 167 5.34 -0.48 20.48
C GLY A 167 6.87 -0.54 20.47
N SER A 168 7.56 -0.18 21.56
CA SER A 168 9.04 -0.09 21.60
C SER A 168 9.73 -1.38 21.13
N THR A 169 9.29 -2.53 21.65
CA THR A 169 9.80 -3.85 21.25
C THR A 169 9.48 -4.17 19.79
N PHE A 170 8.29 -3.79 19.31
CA PHE A 170 7.92 -3.99 17.91
C PHE A 170 8.80 -3.17 16.96
N LYS A 171 9.06 -1.90 17.29
CA LYS A 171 10.00 -1.04 16.57
C LYS A 171 11.42 -1.62 16.56
N ASP A 172 11.87 -2.20 17.68
CA ASP A 172 13.18 -2.88 17.74
C ASP A 172 13.24 -4.06 16.77
N HIS A 173 12.17 -4.87 16.71
CA HIS A 173 12.08 -5.98 15.79
C HIS A 173 12.02 -5.55 14.32
N VAL A 174 11.26 -4.50 14.00
CA VAL A 174 11.20 -3.90 12.66
C VAL A 174 12.58 -3.39 12.25
N TYR A 175 13.27 -2.65 13.12
CA TYR A 175 14.63 -2.18 12.87
C TYR A 175 15.62 -3.33 12.66
N ALA A 176 15.61 -4.33 13.54
CA ALA A 176 16.46 -5.51 13.40
C ALA A 176 16.19 -6.26 12.09
N GLN A 177 14.93 -6.32 11.63
CA GLN A 177 14.56 -6.93 10.36
C GLN A 177 15.12 -6.16 9.15
N VAL A 178 15.08 -4.82 9.18
CA VAL A 178 15.72 -3.99 8.13
C VAL A 178 17.23 -4.22 8.10
N GLN A 179 17.89 -4.27 9.26
CA GLN A 179 19.33 -4.53 9.32
C GLN A 179 19.70 -5.90 8.74
N ARG A 180 18.90 -6.95 9.01
CA ARG A 180 19.09 -8.29 8.43
C ARG A 180 18.90 -8.31 6.91
N TYR A 181 17.97 -7.53 6.37
CA TYR A 181 17.85 -7.37 4.91
C TYR A 181 19.05 -6.61 4.31
N CYS A 182 19.50 -5.53 4.95
CA CYS A 182 20.62 -4.72 4.47
C CYS A 182 21.97 -5.47 4.54
N SER A 183 22.18 -6.31 5.56
CA SER A 183 23.41 -7.09 5.71
C SER A 183 23.50 -8.29 4.77
N GLY A 184 22.37 -8.70 4.17
CA GLY A 184 22.25 -9.93 3.39
C GLY A 184 22.12 -11.19 4.23
N GLU A 185 22.01 -11.08 5.57
CA GLU A 185 21.70 -12.21 6.45
C GLU A 185 20.35 -12.83 6.09
N MET A 186 19.37 -11.98 5.78
CA MET A 186 18.08 -12.39 5.24
C MET A 186 17.90 -11.89 3.82
N THR A 187 17.45 -12.77 2.93
CA THR A 187 17.14 -12.39 1.55
C THR A 187 15.85 -11.55 1.53
N LEU A 188 15.93 -10.36 0.93
CA LEU A 188 14.76 -9.53 0.68
C LEU A 188 13.85 -10.21 -0.36
N PRO A 189 12.51 -10.20 -0.19
CA PRO A 189 11.60 -10.74 -1.20
C PRO A 189 11.87 -10.14 -2.58
N ARG A 190 11.81 -10.98 -3.63
CA ARG A 190 12.16 -10.60 -5.01
C ARG A 190 11.45 -9.32 -5.46
N ASP A 191 10.15 -9.25 -5.23
CA ASP A 191 9.33 -8.15 -5.73
C ASP A 191 9.55 -6.88 -4.89
N ALA A 192 9.80 -7.01 -3.58
CA ALA A 192 10.22 -5.88 -2.73
C ALA A 192 11.57 -5.30 -3.18
N LYS A 193 12.54 -6.17 -3.47
CA LYS A 193 13.85 -5.76 -3.98
C LYS A 193 13.73 -5.02 -5.31
N TYR A 194 12.98 -5.59 -6.25
CA TYR A 194 12.76 -4.97 -7.56
C TYR A 194 12.08 -3.61 -7.44
N PHE A 195 11.07 -3.49 -6.56
CA PHE A 195 10.42 -2.21 -6.32
C PHE A 195 11.38 -1.15 -5.78
N ILE A 196 12.21 -1.49 -4.78
CA ILE A 196 13.23 -0.58 -4.24
C ILE A 196 14.21 -0.14 -5.34
N ASP A 197 14.69 -1.08 -6.16
CA ASP A 197 15.63 -0.76 -7.24
C ASP A 197 15.01 0.23 -8.24
N CYS A 198 13.75 0.01 -8.63
CA CYS A 198 13.01 0.92 -9.51
C CYS A 198 12.81 2.31 -8.89
N ILE A 199 12.42 2.38 -7.61
CA ILE A 199 12.28 3.66 -6.90
C ILE A 199 13.61 4.39 -6.86
N CYS A 200 14.67 3.74 -6.38
CA CYS A 200 16.01 4.33 -6.29
C CYS A 200 16.51 4.86 -7.64
N ALA A 201 16.24 4.15 -8.74
CA ALA A 201 16.57 4.61 -10.09
C ALA A 201 15.89 5.95 -10.43
N CYS A 202 14.60 6.10 -10.08
CA CYS A 202 13.81 7.29 -10.41
C CYS A 202 13.95 8.45 -9.41
N THR A 203 14.20 8.18 -8.12
CA THR A 203 14.11 9.20 -7.06
C THR A 203 15.46 9.56 -6.46
N ARG A 204 16.50 8.73 -6.66
CA ARG A 204 17.80 8.83 -5.97
C ARG A 204 18.99 8.69 -6.91
N SER A 205 18.80 8.95 -8.21
CA SER A 205 19.84 8.78 -9.24
C SER A 205 20.48 7.38 -9.21
N GLY A 206 19.69 6.35 -8.89
CA GLY A 206 20.14 4.96 -8.79
C GLY A 206 20.91 4.60 -7.52
N LYS A 207 21.09 5.53 -6.56
CA LYS A 207 21.78 5.21 -5.29
C LYS A 207 20.94 4.25 -4.45
N ARG A 208 21.48 3.06 -4.22
CA ARG A 208 20.90 2.01 -3.38
C ARG A 208 20.87 2.43 -1.90
N LEU A 209 19.86 1.94 -1.20
CA LEU A 209 19.74 2.07 0.25
C LEU A 209 20.95 1.45 0.96
N GLN A 210 21.46 2.14 1.98
CA GLN A 210 22.51 1.64 2.86
C GLN A 210 21.97 1.40 4.28
N SER A 211 22.54 0.43 5.00
CA SER A 211 22.14 0.12 6.39
C SER A 211 22.21 1.33 7.31
N GLY A 212 23.25 2.17 7.16
CA GLY A 212 23.44 3.39 7.95
C GLY A 212 22.40 4.49 7.72
N GLU A 213 21.51 4.33 6.72
CA GLU A 213 20.38 5.23 6.53
C GLU A 213 19.21 4.93 7.46
N PHE A 214 19.24 3.79 8.15
CA PHE A 214 18.21 3.36 9.09
C PHE A 214 18.75 3.46 10.51
N GLN A 215 18.11 4.27 11.34
CA GLN A 215 18.42 4.44 12.76
C GLN A 215 17.17 4.13 13.56
N ARG A 216 17.29 3.40 14.67
CA ARG A 216 16.15 2.94 15.47
C ARG A 216 15.30 4.10 15.99
N GLU A 217 15.95 5.22 16.29
CA GLU A 217 15.36 6.46 16.80
C GLU A 217 14.44 7.14 15.76
N MET A 218 14.54 6.76 14.47
CA MET A 218 13.63 7.26 13.44
C MET A 218 12.23 6.66 13.53
N LEU A 219 12.04 5.61 14.34
CA LEU A 219 10.74 4.95 14.56
C LEU A 219 9.96 5.54 15.74
N ASP A 220 10.52 6.55 16.42
CA ASP A 220 9.92 7.21 17.58
C ASP A 220 9.12 8.48 17.25
#